data_AF-A0A0B6TW79-F1
#
_entry.id   AF-A0A0B6TW79-F1
#
_cell.length_a   1.000
_cell.length_b   1.000
_cell.length_c   1.000
_cell.angle_alpha   90.00
_cell.angle_beta   90.00
_cell.angle_gamma   90.00
#
_symmetry.space_group_name_H-M   'P 1'
#
loop_
_entity.id
_entity.type
_entity.pdbx_description
1 polymer ?
#
loop_
_entity_poly.entity_id
_entity_poly.type
_entity_poly.pdbx_seq_one_letter_code
_entity_poly.pdbx_strand_id
1 'polypeptide(L)'
;MDLLLLLLIAAVFILPSFFMMRTQRRRQAELQSMQAALNAGDRVVTVAGIHGTIVGARDTELDIEIAPGTVVVMDRIAVLRPQGGAASAAGYDSTYDASSQTPGLQRPENTQHPAEPEPRDFPEHPENRPTDGGHPENR
;
A
#
# COMPACT_ATOMS: atom_id res chain seq x y z
N MET A 1 -54.05 -7.37 22.25
CA MET A 1 -53.45 -6.73 21.05
C MET A 1 -52.04 -6.22 21.34
N ASP A 2 -51.71 -5.95 22.59
CA ASP A 2 -50.42 -5.41 23.04
C ASP A 2 -49.26 -6.41 22.94
N LEU A 3 -49.51 -7.70 23.17
CA LEU A 3 -48.49 -8.74 23.01
C LEU A 3 -48.02 -8.88 21.56
N LEU A 4 -48.92 -8.70 20.59
CA LEU A 4 -48.61 -8.75 19.16
C LEU A 4 -47.73 -7.56 18.75
N LEU A 5 -48.01 -6.38 19.31
CA LEU A 5 -47.20 -5.18 19.10
C LEU A 5 -45.81 -5.30 19.75
N LEU A 6 -45.73 -5.85 20.96
CA LEU A 6 -44.47 -6.10 21.66
C LEU A 6 -43.60 -7.15 20.93
N LEU A 7 -44.23 -8.21 20.40
CA LEU A 7 -43.56 -9.22 19.58
C LEU A 7 -43.06 -8.63 18.25
N LEU A 8 -43.84 -7.77 17.60
CA LEU A 8 -43.45 -7.11 16.36
C LEU A 8 -42.26 -6.16 16.58
N ILE A 9 -42.28 -5.38 17.66
CA ILE A 9 -41.16 -4.52 18.05
C ILE A 9 -39.91 -5.36 18.34
N ALA A 10 -40.03 -6.42 19.13
CA ALA A 10 -38.91 -7.32 19.43
C ALA A 10 -38.32 -7.95 18.16
N ALA A 11 -39.17 -8.35 17.21
CA ALA A 11 -38.75 -8.94 15.94
C ALA A 11 -37.91 -7.95 15.11
N VAL A 12 -38.33 -6.67 15.00
CA VAL A 12 -37.62 -5.65 14.22
C VAL A 12 -36.21 -5.38 14.75
N PHE A 13 -35.97 -5.52 16.06
CA PHE A 13 -34.62 -5.39 16.63
C PHE A 13 -33.82 -6.69 16.55
N ILE A 14 -34.42 -7.85 16.75
CA ILE A 14 -33.70 -9.13 16.83
C ILE A 14 -33.33 -9.67 15.45
N LEU A 15 -34.24 -9.59 14.47
CA LEU A 15 -34.04 -10.15 13.12
C LEU A 15 -32.80 -9.59 12.39
N PRO A 16 -32.62 -8.27 12.25
CA PRO A 16 -31.44 -7.72 11.57
C PRO A 16 -30.15 -7.92 12.38
N SER A 17 -30.21 -7.81 13.72
CA SER A 17 -29.03 -8.03 14.58
C SER A 17 -28.53 -9.47 14.52
N PHE A 18 -29.43 -10.45 14.46
CA PHE A 18 -29.05 -11.86 14.33
C PHE A 18 -28.39 -12.14 12.96
N PHE A 19 -28.93 -11.55 11.90
CA PHE A 19 -28.38 -11.71 10.55
C PHE A 19 -27.00 -11.03 10.42
N MET A 20 -26.82 -9.84 10.99
CA MET A 20 -25.54 -9.11 11.00
C MET A 20 -24.50 -9.78 11.91
N MET A 21 -24.89 -10.34 13.05
CA MET A 21 -23.96 -11.06 13.92
C MET A 21 -23.44 -12.35 13.26
N ARG A 22 -24.26 -13.03 12.46
CA ARG A 22 -23.82 -14.19 11.65
C ARG A 22 -22.80 -13.79 10.58
N THR A 23 -23.01 -12.67 9.89
CA THR A 23 -22.08 -12.22 8.84
C THR A 23 -20.78 -11.66 9.42
N GLN A 24 -20.85 -10.93 10.54
CA GLN A 24 -19.67 -10.41 11.24
C GLN A 24 -18.79 -11.53 11.81
N ARG A 25 -19.38 -12.53 12.48
CA ARG A 25 -18.63 -13.68 13.02
C ARG A 25 -17.90 -14.44 11.91
N ARG A 26 -18.52 -14.57 10.74
CA ARG A 26 -17.91 -15.25 9.58
C ARG A 26 -16.69 -14.48 9.05
N ARG A 27 -16.77 -13.15 8.94
CA ARG A 27 -15.64 -12.30 8.53
C ARG A 27 -14.47 -12.35 9.51
N GLN A 28 -14.75 -12.34 10.82
CA GLN A 28 -13.71 -12.46 11.84
C GLN A 28 -13.04 -13.85 11.83
N ALA A 29 -13.85 -14.91 11.67
CA ALA A 29 -13.33 -16.27 11.57
C ALA A 29 -12.44 -16.46 10.31
N GLU A 30 -12.82 -15.84 9.19
CA GLU A 30 -12.04 -15.88 7.96
C GLU A 30 -10.68 -15.17 8.14
N LEU A 31 -10.66 -13.97 8.73
CA LEU A 31 -9.42 -13.27 9.06
C LEU A 31 -8.52 -14.06 10.01
N GLN A 32 -9.09 -14.70 11.03
CA GLN A 32 -8.32 -15.57 11.94
C GLN A 32 -7.76 -16.79 11.22
N SER A 33 -8.53 -17.41 10.32
CA SER A 33 -8.07 -18.56 9.55
C SER A 33 -6.95 -18.21 8.56
N MET A 34 -6.99 -17.02 7.96
CA MET A 34 -5.93 -16.52 7.08
C MET A 34 -4.65 -16.24 7.87
N GLN A 35 -4.74 -15.68 9.07
CA GLN A 35 -3.60 -15.46 9.95
C GLN A 35 -2.99 -16.77 10.45
N ALA A 36 -3.81 -17.80 10.70
CA ALA A 36 -3.34 -19.13 11.08
C ALA A 36 -2.62 -19.86 9.95
N ALA A 37 -2.88 -19.50 8.69
CA ALA A 37 -2.22 -20.08 7.54
C ALA A 37 -0.82 -19.50 7.27
N LEU A 38 -0.42 -18.41 7.95
CA LEU A 38 0.88 -17.77 7.77
C LEU A 38 1.96 -18.50 8.58
N ASN A 39 2.91 -19.10 7.87
CA ASN A 39 4.04 -19.83 8.44
C ASN A 39 5.37 -19.20 8.04
N ALA A 40 6.43 -19.51 8.79
CA ALA A 40 7.79 -19.17 8.40
C ALA A 40 8.14 -19.84 7.06
N GLY A 41 8.76 -19.08 6.15
CA GLY A 41 9.05 -19.49 4.78
C GLY A 41 8.03 -18.99 3.74
N ASP A 42 6.87 -18.49 4.18
CA ASP A 42 5.86 -17.99 3.24
C ASP A 42 6.28 -16.62 2.68
N ARG A 43 6.22 -16.50 1.35
CA ARG A 43 6.34 -15.21 0.67
C ARG A 43 5.04 -14.45 0.86
N VAL A 44 5.09 -13.19 1.25
CA VAL A 44 3.89 -12.39 1.53
C VAL A 44 3.93 -11.01 0.89
N VAL A 45 2.75 -10.40 0.77
CA VAL A 45 2.58 -9.00 0.40
C VAL A 45 1.89 -8.25 1.54
N THR A 46 2.46 -7.13 1.96
CA THR A 46 1.90 -6.28 3.00
C THR A 46 0.83 -5.34 2.43
N VAL A 47 0.04 -4.71 3.30
CA VAL A 47 -0.96 -3.68 2.91
C VAL A 47 -0.30 -2.53 2.12
N ALA A 48 0.95 -2.20 2.44
CA ALA A 48 1.71 -1.15 1.76
C ALA A 48 2.28 -1.59 0.39
N GLY A 49 2.02 -2.82 -0.04
CA GLY A 49 2.56 -3.38 -1.30
C GLY A 49 4.01 -3.86 -1.19
N ILE A 50 4.54 -4.03 0.01
CA ILE A 50 5.90 -4.55 0.22
C ILE A 50 5.87 -6.06 0.08
N HIS A 51 6.79 -6.60 -0.71
CA HIS A 51 6.99 -8.03 -0.85
C HIS A 51 8.11 -8.48 0.09
N GLY A 52 7.90 -9.58 0.78
CA GLY A 52 8.91 -10.16 1.67
C GLY A 52 8.64 -11.63 1.95
N THR A 53 9.49 -12.21 2.79
CA THR A 53 9.34 -13.60 3.25
C THR A 53 9.27 -13.63 4.77
N ILE A 54 8.35 -14.40 5.33
CA ILE A 54 8.27 -14.58 6.78
C ILE A 54 9.47 -15.40 7.24
N VAL A 55 10.30 -14.84 8.11
CA VAL A 55 11.44 -15.55 8.73
C VAL A 55 11.13 -16.02 10.15
N GLY A 56 10.13 -15.40 10.78
CA GLY A 56 9.66 -15.75 12.11
C GLY A 56 8.19 -15.38 12.30
N ALA A 57 7.47 -16.19 13.08
CA ALA A 57 6.07 -15.94 13.40
C ALA A 57 5.87 -15.95 14.92
N ARG A 58 5.22 -14.90 15.43
CA ARG A 58 4.76 -14.75 16.81
C ARG A 58 3.24 -14.66 16.81
N ASP A 59 2.63 -14.62 18.00
CA ASP A 59 1.16 -14.63 18.13
C ASP A 59 0.49 -13.39 17.52
N THR A 60 1.10 -12.21 17.68
CA THR A 60 0.57 -10.91 17.20
C THR A 60 1.41 -10.28 16.10
N GLU A 61 2.69 -10.64 16.01
CA GLU A 61 3.69 -10.03 15.14
C GLU A 61 4.36 -11.07 14.23
N LEU A 62 4.89 -10.63 13.11
CA LEU A 62 5.65 -11.43 12.14
C LEU A 62 6.98 -10.73 11.85
N ASP A 63 8.03 -11.53 11.74
CA ASP A 63 9.33 -11.12 11.25
C ASP A 63 9.38 -11.35 9.75
N ILE A 64 9.50 -10.28 8.98
CA ILE A 64 9.48 -10.31 7.52
C ILE A 64 10.81 -9.79 6.98
N GLU A 65 11.49 -10.62 6.21
CA GLU A 65 12.67 -10.22 5.45
C GLU A 65 12.23 -9.60 4.11
N ILE A 66 12.60 -8.34 3.88
CA ILE A 66 12.22 -7.56 2.69
C ILE A 66 13.39 -7.39 1.70
N ALA A 67 14.61 -7.56 2.19
CA ALA A 67 15.86 -7.49 1.44
C ALA A 67 16.91 -8.32 2.20
N PRO A 68 18.01 -8.76 1.56
CA PRO A 68 19.00 -9.62 2.21
C PRO A 68 19.50 -9.03 3.53
N GLY A 69 19.22 -9.73 4.63
CA GLY A 69 19.62 -9.30 5.99
C GLY A 69 18.80 -8.15 6.58
N THR A 70 17.75 -7.67 5.89
CA THR A 70 16.82 -6.65 6.40
C THR A 70 15.53 -7.30 6.86
N VAL A 71 15.39 -7.46 8.18
CA VAL A 71 14.19 -8.01 8.82
C VAL A 71 13.41 -6.90 9.50
N VAL A 72 12.11 -6.85 9.24
CA VAL A 72 11.18 -5.88 9.84
C VAL A 72 10.11 -6.63 10.62
N VAL A 73 9.78 -6.12 11.80
CA VAL A 73 8.66 -6.62 12.61
C VAL A 73 7.39 -5.91 12.17
N MET A 74 6.35 -6.67 11.88
CA MET A 74 5.07 -6.11 11.48
C MET A 74 3.92 -6.89 12.11
N ASP A 75 2.80 -6.21 12.39
CA ASP A 75 1.63 -6.89 12.93
C ASP A 75 1.08 -7.92 11.93
N ARG A 76 0.55 -9.04 12.45
CA ARG A 76 -0.11 -10.07 11.64
C ARG A 76 -1.25 -9.52 10.79
N ILE A 77 -1.92 -8.46 11.26
CA ILE A 77 -3.03 -7.81 10.54
C ILE A 77 -2.56 -7.03 9.30
N ALA A 78 -1.28 -6.68 9.21
CA ALA A 78 -0.74 -5.89 8.11
C ALA A 78 -0.25 -6.76 6.93
N VAL A 79 -0.36 -8.08 7.03
CA VAL A 79 0.04 -9.04 5.99
C VAL A 79 -1.19 -9.57 5.25
N LEU A 80 -1.25 -9.32 3.94
CA LEU A 80 -2.46 -9.53 3.15
C LEU A 80 -2.59 -10.97 2.65
N ARG A 81 -1.51 -11.59 2.15
CA ARG A 81 -1.56 -12.92 1.52
C ARG A 81 -0.21 -13.63 1.46
N PRO A 82 -0.17 -14.96 1.66
CA PRO A 82 0.93 -15.81 1.18
C PRO A 82 0.90 -15.98 -0.35
N GLN A 83 1.95 -15.53 -1.04
CA GLN A 83 2.30 -15.87 -2.42
C GLN A 83 2.78 -17.33 -2.46
N GLY A 84 1.86 -18.28 -2.59
CA GLY A 84 2.24 -19.68 -2.85
C GLY A 84 1.27 -20.77 -2.41
N GLY A 85 0.15 -20.44 -1.78
CA GLY A 85 -0.85 -21.43 -1.39
C GLY A 85 -2.01 -21.48 -2.38
N ALA A 86 -2.35 -22.68 -2.88
CA ALA A 86 -3.46 -22.95 -3.81
C ALA A 86 -4.88 -22.70 -3.24
N ALA A 87 -5.03 -21.82 -2.26
CA ALA A 87 -6.31 -21.41 -1.72
C ALA A 87 -6.47 -19.90 -1.81
N SER A 88 -7.47 -19.50 -2.60
CA SER A 88 -8.13 -18.19 -2.60
C SER A 88 -7.57 -17.09 -3.52
N ALA A 89 -7.91 -17.27 -4.79
CA ALA A 89 -8.42 -16.22 -5.68
C ALA A 89 -9.80 -15.65 -5.24
N ALA A 90 -10.18 -15.78 -3.97
CA ALA A 90 -11.44 -15.29 -3.43
C ALA A 90 -11.17 -14.01 -2.62
N GLY A 91 -11.46 -12.86 -3.23
CA GLY A 91 -11.98 -11.71 -2.51
C GLY A 91 -10.99 -10.89 -1.68
N TYR A 92 -9.92 -10.38 -2.30
CA TYR A 92 -9.62 -8.96 -2.03
C TYR A 92 -10.26 -8.22 -3.20
N ASP A 93 -11.46 -7.68 -2.99
CA ASP A 93 -12.06 -6.72 -3.92
C ASP A 93 -11.13 -5.51 -3.94
N SER A 94 -10.12 -5.58 -4.83
CA SER A 94 -9.29 -4.44 -5.17
C SER A 94 -10.08 -3.52 -6.08
N THR A 95 -11.16 -2.95 -5.53
CA THR A 95 -11.66 -1.64 -5.92
C THR A 95 -10.79 -0.55 -5.29
N TYR A 96 -9.47 -0.78 -5.17
CA TYR A 96 -8.53 0.26 -5.54
C TYR A 96 -8.55 0.34 -7.06
N ASP A 97 -9.55 1.04 -7.56
CA ASP A 97 -9.60 1.48 -8.93
C ASP A 97 -8.38 2.39 -9.15
N ALA A 98 -7.34 1.83 -9.78
CA ALA A 98 -6.16 2.56 -10.22
C ALA A 98 -6.48 3.63 -11.29
N SER A 99 -7.76 3.85 -11.62
CA SER A 99 -8.23 5.00 -12.39
C SER A 99 -8.91 6.10 -11.56
N SER A 100 -9.05 5.96 -10.23
CA SER A 100 -9.68 6.98 -9.37
C SER A 100 -8.83 7.40 -8.17
N GLN A 101 -7.55 7.71 -8.40
CA GLN A 101 -6.84 8.85 -7.79
C GLN A 101 -5.41 8.94 -8.31
N THR A 102 -5.28 9.37 -9.56
CA THR A 102 -4.35 10.48 -9.80
C THR A 102 -5.16 11.71 -9.40
N PRO A 103 -4.87 12.42 -8.29
CA PRO A 103 -5.26 13.81 -8.18
C PRO A 103 -4.75 14.43 -9.46
N GLY A 104 -5.67 14.82 -10.35
CA GLY A 104 -5.31 15.20 -11.71
C GLY A 104 -4.14 16.15 -11.62
N LEU A 105 -2.98 15.75 -12.15
CA LEU A 105 -2.08 16.70 -12.76
C LEU A 105 -2.82 17.19 -14.00
N GLN A 106 -3.89 17.96 -13.78
CA GLN A 106 -4.34 18.96 -14.70
C GLN A 106 -3.12 19.85 -14.82
N ARG A 107 -2.30 19.59 -15.84
CA ARG A 107 -1.41 20.60 -16.34
C ARG A 107 -2.34 21.78 -16.62
N PRO A 108 -2.26 22.89 -15.88
CA PRO A 108 -3.12 24.02 -16.13
C PRO A 108 -2.89 24.42 -17.58
N GLU A 109 -3.88 24.14 -18.44
CA GLU A 109 -3.83 24.38 -19.89
C GLU A 109 -3.86 25.87 -20.23
N ASN A 110 -3.82 26.74 -19.21
CA ASN A 110 -3.70 28.18 -19.31
C ASN A 110 -2.48 28.74 -18.59
N THR A 111 -1.36 28.02 -18.61
CA THR A 111 -0.07 28.71 -18.47
C THR A 111 0.24 29.33 -19.82
N GLN A 112 -0.24 30.56 -20.02
CA GLN A 112 0.40 31.49 -20.95
C GLN A 112 1.91 31.33 -20.70
N HIS A 113 2.65 30.80 -21.67
CA HIS A 113 4.10 30.68 -21.60
C HIS A 113 4.61 32.06 -21.16
N PRO A 114 5.15 32.23 -19.93
CA PRO A 114 5.87 33.44 -19.64
C PRO A 114 6.95 33.47 -20.71
N ALA A 115 6.95 34.51 -21.55
CA ALA A 115 7.97 34.69 -22.56
C ALA A 115 9.30 34.31 -21.95
N GLU A 116 9.96 33.31 -22.54
CA GLU A 116 11.28 32.88 -22.13
C GLU A 116 12.09 34.15 -21.91
N PRO A 117 12.59 34.41 -20.68
CA PRO A 117 13.35 35.63 -20.47
C PRO A 117 14.54 35.53 -21.43
N GLU A 118 14.58 36.45 -22.40
CA GLU A 118 15.67 36.63 -23.35
C GLU A 118 16.99 36.31 -22.63
N PRO A 119 17.86 35.48 -23.23
CA PRO A 119 19.10 35.08 -22.59
C PRO A 119 19.82 36.35 -22.15
N ARG A 120 19.79 36.61 -20.84
CA ARG A 120 20.50 37.74 -20.27
C ARG A 120 21.95 37.43 -20.55
N ASP A 121 22.61 38.35 -21.25
CA ASP A 121 24.03 38.28 -21.54
C ASP A 121 24.77 38.27 -20.20
N PHE A 122 24.99 37.08 -19.64
CA PHE A 122 25.69 36.91 -18.39
C PHE A 122 27.14 37.27 -18.71
N PRO A 123 27.74 38.27 -18.03
CA PRO A 123 29.15 38.54 -18.22
C PRO A 123 29.89 37.24 -17.93
N GLU A 124 30.60 36.71 -18.94
CA GLU A 124 31.35 35.46 -18.82
C GLU A 124 32.25 35.55 -17.58
N HIS A 125 31.94 34.75 -16.56
CA HIS A 125 32.79 34.68 -15.39
C HIS A 125 34.13 34.06 -15.84
N PRO A 126 35.28 34.71 -15.60
CA PRO A 126 36.58 34.29 -16.13
C PRO A 126 37.02 32.89 -15.65
N GLU A 127 36.29 32.31 -14.70
CA GLU A 127 36.50 31.01 -14.09
C GLU A 127 36.02 29.82 -14.95
N ASN A 128 35.15 30.07 -15.94
CA ASN A 128 34.70 29.03 -16.88
C ASN A 128 35.57 28.93 -18.14
N ARG A 129 36.70 29.64 -18.21
CA ARG A 129 37.67 29.36 -19.26
C ARG A 129 38.25 27.97 -19.01
N PRO A 130 38.21 27.06 -20.00
CA PRO A 130 38.98 25.83 -19.90
C PRO A 130 40.42 26.25 -19.65
N THR A 131 40.96 25.86 -18.50
CA THR A 131 42.37 26.05 -18.19
C THR A 131 43.13 25.35 -19.30
N ASP A 132 43.69 26.13 -20.21
CA ASP A 132 44.60 25.67 -21.23
C ASP A 132 45.78 25.05 -20.48
N GLY A 133 45.71 23.74 -20.31
CA GLY A 133 46.75 22.94 -19.70
C GLY A 133 47.93 23.03 -20.63
N GLY A 134 48.81 24.00 -20.33
CA GLY A 134 50.02 24.27 -21.07
C GLY A 134 50.72 22.96 -21.40
N HIS A 135 50.76 22.64 -22.69
CA HIS A 135 51.69 21.66 -23.21
C HIS A 135 53.09 22.26 -23.00
N PRO A 136 53.96 21.66 -22.17
CA PRO A 136 55.31 22.17 -22.04
C PRO A 136 56.03 22.02 -23.38
N GLU A 137 56.61 23.13 -23.81
CA GLU A 137 57.73 23.19 -24.74
C GLU A 137 58.75 22.10 -24.39
N ASN A 138 59.20 21.33 -25.38
CA ASN A 138 60.56 20.81 -25.35
C ASN A 138 61.03 20.42 -26.76
N ARG A 139 61.85 21.31 -27.30
CA ARG A 139 63.14 21.08 -27.96
C ARG A 139 63.24 20.06 -29.09
#